data_AF-A0A0V1HDC4-F1
#
_entry.id   AF-A0A0V1HDC4-F1
#
_cell.length_a   1.000
_cell.length_b   1.000
_cell.length_c   1.000
_cell.angle_alpha   90.00
_cell.angle_beta   90.00
_cell.angle_gamma   90.00
#
_symmetry.space_group_name_H-M   'P 1'
#
loop_
_entity.id
_entity.type
_entity.pdbx_description
1 polymer ?
#
loop_
_entity_poly.entity_id
_entity_poly.type
_entity_poly.pdbx_seq_one_letter_code
_entity_poly.pdbx_strand_id
1 'polypeptide(L)'
;MVSFRLVCNVALQQIRQFSCSRKLMDISTVAVIGSGIMGSGIAQVSATAGFHVSIVDQSDEILNKAKKNIEASLTRVAKKKFADDTSKAESFITNIMKNIEVNTSVAEAVKEADLCIEAITENLDLKIKMFEIMDKNARK
;
A
#
# COMPACT_ATOMS: atom_id res chain seq x y z
N MET A 1 18.84 -11.65 -45.34
CA MET A 1 18.24 -10.29 -45.45
C MET A 1 16.91 -10.36 -44.70
N VAL A 2 16.70 -9.87 -43.47
CA VAL A 2 17.24 -8.70 -42.76
C VAL A 2 17.29 -9.06 -41.27
N SER A 3 18.39 -9.69 -40.85
CA SER A 3 18.80 -9.80 -39.44
C SER A 3 19.33 -8.44 -38.99
N PHE A 4 18.43 -7.44 -38.94
CA PHE A 4 18.80 -6.04 -38.69
C PHE A 4 17.73 -5.25 -37.92
N ARG A 5 16.69 -5.93 -37.39
CA ARG A 5 15.65 -5.29 -36.56
C ARG A 5 15.85 -5.48 -35.06
N LEU A 6 16.84 -6.29 -34.65
CA LEU A 6 17.12 -6.58 -33.24
C LEU A 6 18.26 -5.73 -32.64
N VAL A 7 19.03 -5.03 -33.47
CA VAL A 7 20.23 -4.28 -33.02
C VAL A 7 19.91 -2.83 -32.64
N CYS A 8 18.76 -2.29 -33.09
CA CYS A 8 18.42 -0.88 -32.86
C CYS A 8 17.72 -0.59 -31.52
N ASN A 9 17.20 -1.60 -30.83
CA ASN A 9 16.49 -1.37 -29.54
C ASN A 9 17.42 -1.42 -28.32
N VAL A 10 18.64 -1.95 -28.49
CA VAL A 10 19.65 -2.02 -27.41
C VAL A 10 20.49 -0.75 -27.35
N ALA A 11 20.59 0.00 -28.46
CA ALA A 11 21.48 1.16 -28.58
C ALA A 11 20.90 2.49 -28.06
N LEU A 12 19.59 2.58 -27.79
CA LEU A 12 18.96 3.79 -27.23
C LEU A 12 18.90 3.83 -25.70
N GLN A 13 19.16 2.71 -25.02
CA GLN A 13 19.15 2.65 -23.55
C GLN A 13 20.49 3.06 -22.90
N GLN A 14 21.56 3.24 -23.67
CA GLN A 14 22.91 3.42 -23.12
C GLN A 14 23.49 4.85 -23.20
N ILE A 15 22.72 5.85 -23.63
CA ILE A 15 23.27 7.20 -23.77
C ILE A 15 22.43 8.18 -22.94
N ARG A 16 22.93 8.43 -21.73
CA ARG A 16 22.60 9.52 -20.78
C ARG A 16 21.49 9.23 -19.75
N GLN A 17 21.90 8.77 -18.57
CA GLN A 17 21.76 9.62 -17.39
C GLN A 17 22.79 9.27 -16.32
N PHE A 18 23.38 10.33 -15.77
CA PHE A 18 24.51 10.33 -14.88
C PHE A 18 24.22 9.65 -13.54
N SER A 19 25.27 9.05 -12.99
CA SER A 19 25.45 8.56 -11.62
C SER A 19 24.57 9.25 -10.55
N CYS A 20 23.39 8.69 -10.34
CA CYS A 20 22.57 8.76 -9.13
C CYS A 20 21.73 7.48 -9.07
N SER A 21 22.34 6.32 -9.30
CA SER A 21 21.71 5.04 -8.98
C SER A 21 21.72 4.87 -7.46
N ARG A 22 20.92 5.69 -6.76
CA ARG A 22 20.40 5.29 -5.44
C ARG A 22 19.78 3.93 -5.69
N LYS A 23 20.23 2.92 -4.93
CA LYS A 23 19.48 1.69 -4.75
C LYS A 23 18.04 2.09 -4.44
N LEU A 24 17.16 2.06 -5.44
CA LEU A 24 15.74 2.28 -5.23
C LEU A 24 15.32 1.11 -4.36
N MET A 25 14.92 1.39 -3.12
CA MET A 25 14.30 0.36 -2.30
C MET A 25 12.97 0.04 -2.97
N ASP A 26 12.83 -1.20 -3.46
CA ASP A 26 11.56 -1.68 -3.95
C ASP A 26 10.62 -1.76 -2.75
N ILE A 27 9.65 -0.85 -2.71
CA ILE A 27 8.60 -0.84 -1.69
C ILE A 27 7.58 -1.88 -2.12
N SER A 28 7.47 -2.96 -1.37
CA SER A 28 6.50 -4.03 -1.61
C SER A 28 5.38 -4.03 -0.56
N THR A 29 5.76 -3.76 0.70
CA THR A 29 4.87 -3.82 1.86
C THR A 29 4.79 -2.45 2.55
N VAL A 30 3.56 -2.02 2.83
CA VAL A 30 3.23 -0.75 3.49
C VAL A 30 2.48 -1.04 4.79
N ALA A 31 2.98 -0.56 5.93
CA ALA A 31 2.24 -0.55 7.18
C ALA A 31 1.54 0.79 7.36
N VAL A 32 0.24 0.78 7.64
CA VAL A 32 -0.56 1.96 7.95
C VAL A 32 -1.00 1.87 9.42
N ILE A 33 -0.48 2.75 10.26
CA ILE A 33 -0.76 2.78 11.69
C ILE A 33 -1.90 3.76 11.95
N GLY A 34 -3.09 3.22 12.23
CA GLY A 34 -4.34 3.93 12.37
C GLY A 34 -5.32 3.57 11.24
N SER A 35 -6.54 3.18 11.63
CA SER A 35 -7.58 2.71 10.71
C SER A 35 -8.77 3.69 10.58
N GLY A 36 -8.53 4.95 10.95
CA GLY A 36 -9.50 6.05 10.78
C GLY A 36 -9.81 6.37 9.32
N ILE A 37 -10.47 7.51 9.08
CA ILE A 37 -10.87 7.93 7.72
C ILE A 37 -9.65 8.08 6.80
N MET A 38 -8.58 8.72 7.29
CA MET A 38 -7.35 8.90 6.51
C MET A 38 -6.62 7.57 6.32
N GLY A 39 -6.43 6.78 7.38
CA GLY A 39 -5.72 5.50 7.32
C GLY A 39 -6.38 4.50 6.38
N SER A 40 -7.71 4.34 6.46
CA SER A 40 -8.45 3.48 5.54
C SER A 40 -8.39 3.95 4.08
N GLY A 41 -8.38 5.27 3.83
CA GLY A 41 -8.21 5.84 2.50
C GLY A 41 -6.82 5.59 1.91
N ILE A 42 -5.76 5.80 2.72
CA ILE A 42 -4.38 5.52 2.33
C ILE A 42 -4.23 4.03 2.02
N ALA A 43 -4.74 3.17 2.90
CA ALA A 43 -4.67 1.73 2.71
C ALA A 43 -5.37 1.28 1.42
N GLN A 44 -6.56 1.82 1.13
CA GLN A 44 -7.26 1.55 -0.12
C GLN A 44 -6.42 1.92 -1.35
N VAL A 45 -5.83 3.12 -1.37
CA VAL A 45 -5.06 3.62 -2.51
C VAL A 45 -3.79 2.78 -2.69
N SER A 46 -3.07 2.49 -1.61
CA SER A 46 -1.88 1.64 -1.63
C SER A 46 -2.19 0.23 -2.13
N ALA A 47 -3.28 -0.39 -1.65
CA ALA A 47 -3.68 -1.72 -2.10
C ALA A 47 -4.14 -1.74 -3.56
N THR A 48 -4.79 -0.67 -4.02
CA THR A 48 -5.18 -0.49 -5.44
C THR A 48 -3.96 -0.32 -6.36
N ALA A 49 -2.88 0.28 -5.85
CA ALA A 49 -1.62 0.40 -6.57
C ALA A 49 -0.83 -0.91 -6.64
N GLY A 50 -1.26 -1.95 -5.91
CA GLY A 50 -0.65 -3.29 -5.94
C GLY A 50 0.33 -3.57 -4.80
N PHE A 51 0.43 -2.68 -3.81
CA PHE A 51 1.23 -2.93 -2.61
C PHE A 51 0.50 -3.84 -1.62
N HIS A 52 1.25 -4.62 -0.86
CA HIS A 52 0.72 -5.30 0.32
C HIS A 52 0.59 -4.30 1.45
N VAL A 53 -0.58 -4.25 2.07
CA VAL A 53 -0.90 -3.23 3.09
C VAL A 53 -1.30 -3.92 4.39
N SER A 54 -0.58 -3.62 5.46
CA SER A 54 -0.97 -4.00 6.82
C SER A 54 -1.56 -2.79 7.54
N ILE A 55 -2.83 -2.85 7.91
CA ILE A 55 -3.49 -1.80 8.69
C ILE A 55 -3.44 -2.19 10.16
N VAL A 56 -3.02 -1.26 11.02
CA VAL A 56 -2.94 -1.49 12.46
C VAL A 56 -3.84 -0.55 13.23
N ASP A 57 -4.57 -1.08 14.21
CA ASP A 57 -5.33 -0.29 15.18
C ASP A 57 -5.50 -1.06 16.50
N GLN A 58 -6.01 -0.38 17.54
CA GLN A 58 -6.09 -0.92 18.90
C GLN A 58 -7.17 -1.98 19.09
N SER A 59 -8.23 -1.95 18.28
CA SER A 59 -9.41 -2.81 18.44
C SER A 59 -9.85 -3.39 17.11
N ASP A 60 -10.18 -4.69 17.14
CA ASP A 60 -10.76 -5.41 16.00
C ASP A 60 -12.07 -4.78 15.50
N GLU A 61 -12.83 -4.12 16.37
CA GLU A 61 -14.06 -3.43 15.97
C GLU A 61 -13.76 -2.27 15.03
N ILE A 62 -12.70 -1.50 15.31
CA ILE A 62 -12.27 -0.37 14.50
C ILE A 62 -11.70 -0.87 13.18
N LEU A 63 -10.89 -1.93 13.21
CA LEU A 63 -10.35 -2.58 12.02
C LEU A 63 -11.46 -3.12 11.10
N ASN A 64 -12.49 -3.75 11.68
CA ASN A 64 -13.65 -4.23 10.92
C ASN A 64 -14.44 -3.07 10.29
N LYS A 65 -14.57 -1.95 11.00
CA LYS A 65 -15.17 -0.73 10.44
C LYS A 65 -14.34 -0.18 9.27
N ALA A 66 -13.02 -0.17 9.40
CA ALA A 66 -12.11 0.25 8.33
C ALA A 66 -12.24 -0.64 7.09
N LYS A 67 -12.25 -1.96 7.25
CA LYS A 67 -12.49 -2.92 6.15
C LYS A 67 -13.80 -2.64 5.42
N LYS A 68 -14.90 -2.46 6.16
CA LYS A 68 -16.21 -2.14 5.58
C LYS A 68 -16.21 -0.82 4.81
N ASN A 69 -15.52 0.20 5.32
CA ASN A 69 -15.39 1.49 4.65
C ASN A 69 -14.62 1.37 3.33
N ILE A 70 -13.52 0.60 3.33
CA ILE A 70 -12.72 0.32 2.14
C ILE A 70 -13.56 -0.42 1.11
N GLU A 71 -14.27 -1.48 1.51
CA GLU A 71 -15.13 -2.27 0.64
C GLU A 71 -16.25 -1.42 0.00
N ALA A 72 -16.92 -0.58 0.79
CA ALA A 72 -17.95 0.34 0.29
C ALA A 72 -17.38 1.34 -0.72
N SER A 73 -16.19 1.88 -0.44
CA SER A 73 -15.49 2.80 -1.35
C SER A 73 -15.08 2.10 -2.66
N LEU A 74 -14.52 0.90 -2.57
CA LEU A 74 -14.13 0.09 -3.72
C LEU A 74 -15.34 -0.29 -4.56
N THR A 75 -16.47 -0.64 -3.95
CA THR A 75 -17.73 -0.92 -4.65
C THR A 75 -18.18 0.28 -5.48
N ARG A 76 -18.08 1.49 -4.92
CA ARG A 76 -18.41 2.73 -5.65
C ARG A 76 -17.45 2.98 -6.82
N VAL A 77 -16.16 2.68 -6.66
CA VAL A 77 -15.17 2.80 -7.74
C VAL A 77 -15.41 1.76 -8.83
N ALA A 78 -15.68 0.51 -8.44
CA ALA A 78 -15.94 -0.59 -9.34
C ALA A 78 -17.18 -0.34 -10.21
N LYS A 79 -18.29 0.15 -9.62
CA LYS A 79 -19.49 0.56 -10.37
C LYS A 79 -19.22 1.62 -11.44
N LYS A 80 -18.25 2.52 -11.20
CA LYS A 80 -17.87 3.55 -12.17
C LYS A 80 -16.92 3.03 -13.26
N LYS A 81 -16.02 2.11 -12.92
CA LYS A 81 -15.02 1.55 -13.86
C LYS A 81 -15.58 0.41 -14.71
N PHE A 82 -16.49 -0.38 -14.16
CA PHE A 82 -17.02 -1.61 -14.74
C PHE A 82 -18.54 -1.60 -14.70
N ALA A 83 -19.15 -0.55 -15.27
CA ALA A 83 -20.60 -0.39 -15.25
C ALA A 83 -21.35 -1.56 -15.91
N ASP A 84 -20.76 -2.16 -16.95
CA ASP A 84 -21.39 -3.18 -17.79
C ASP A 84 -20.99 -4.62 -17.42
N ASP A 85 -20.05 -4.80 -16.48
CA ASP A 85 -19.46 -6.11 -16.16
C ASP A 85 -19.31 -6.29 -14.64
N THR A 86 -20.34 -6.88 -14.03
CA THR A 86 -20.39 -7.16 -12.59
C THR A 86 -19.34 -8.16 -12.15
N SER A 87 -18.99 -9.13 -12.99
CA SER A 87 -17.98 -10.14 -12.67
C SER A 87 -16.59 -9.52 -12.56
N LYS A 88 -16.24 -8.61 -13.48
CA LYS A 88 -14.99 -7.83 -13.38
C LYS A 88 -14.99 -6.91 -12.16
N ALA A 89 -16.12 -6.28 -11.85
CA ALA A 89 -16.26 -5.42 -10.68
C ALA A 89 -15.97 -6.17 -9.37
N GLU A 90 -16.55 -7.36 -9.19
CA GLU A 90 -16.32 -8.21 -8.01
C GLU A 90 -14.86 -8.66 -7.93
N SER A 91 -14.30 -9.16 -9.03
CA SER A 91 -12.89 -9.60 -9.08
C SER A 91 -11.91 -8.48 -8.72
N PHE A 92 -12.18 -7.24 -9.13
CA PHE A 92 -11.37 -6.08 -8.79
C PHE A 92 -11.38 -5.81 -7.28
N ILE A 93 -12.55 -5.89 -6.65
CA ILE A 93 -12.69 -5.67 -5.20
C ILE A 93 -11.97 -6.78 -4.44
N THR A 94 -12.20 -8.05 -4.79
CA THR A 94 -11.56 -9.20 -4.13
C THR A 94 -10.03 -9.15 -4.25
N ASN A 95 -9.50 -8.79 -5.42
CA ASN A 95 -8.07 -8.66 -5.62
C ASN A 95 -7.44 -7.60 -4.73
N ILE A 96 -8.09 -6.44 -4.58
CA ILE A 96 -7.58 -5.36 -3.72
C ILE A 96 -7.70 -5.75 -2.25
N MET A 97 -8.83 -6.32 -1.84
CA MET A 97 -9.03 -6.74 -0.44
C MET A 97 -8.06 -7.84 -0.02
N LYS A 98 -7.63 -8.70 -0.95
CA LYS A 98 -6.59 -9.71 -0.69
C LYS A 98 -5.23 -9.09 -0.34
N ASN A 99 -4.95 -7.89 -0.82
CA ASN A 99 -3.71 -7.18 -0.52
C ASN A 99 -3.75 -6.45 0.84
N ILE A 100 -4.89 -6.47 1.54
CA ILE A 100 -5.08 -5.76 2.81
C ILE A 100 -5.14 -6.75 3.96
N GLU A 101 -4.14 -6.69 4.82
CA GLU A 101 -4.08 -7.39 6.10
C GLU A 101 -4.44 -6.42 7.23
N VAL A 102 -4.98 -6.95 8.33
CA VAL A 102 -5.27 -6.16 9.53
C VAL A 102 -4.62 -6.82 10.73
N ASN A 103 -3.90 -6.01 11.49
CA ASN A 103 -3.18 -6.44 12.68
C ASN A 103 -3.53 -5.52 13.85
N THR A 104 -3.43 -6.02 15.07
CA THR A 104 -3.56 -5.20 16.29
C THR A 104 -2.20 -4.82 16.86
N SER A 105 -1.15 -5.55 16.47
CA SER A 105 0.22 -5.33 16.91
C SER A 105 1.00 -4.48 15.92
N VAL A 106 1.37 -3.27 16.35
CA VAL A 106 2.25 -2.36 15.58
C VAL A 106 3.61 -3.01 15.30
N ALA A 107 4.16 -3.73 16.29
CA ALA A 107 5.46 -4.36 16.18
C ALA A 107 5.52 -5.45 15.11
N GLU A 108 4.40 -6.14 14.84
CA GLU A 108 4.34 -7.18 13.81
C GLU A 108 4.22 -6.56 12.41
N ALA A 109 3.34 -5.57 12.25
CA ALA A 109 3.16 -4.91 10.96
C ALA A 109 4.43 -4.18 10.47
N VAL A 110 5.20 -3.60 11.38
CA VAL A 110 6.37 -2.77 11.05
C VAL A 110 7.62 -3.61 10.73
N LYS A 111 7.68 -4.87 11.16
CA LYS A 111 8.84 -5.75 10.90
C LYS A 111 9.05 -6.06 9.42
N GLU A 112 7.96 -6.23 8.69
CA GLU A 112 7.99 -6.61 7.27
C GLU A 112 7.70 -5.43 6.33
N ALA A 113 7.39 -4.26 6.88
CA ALA A 113 7.06 -3.07 6.09
C ALA A 113 8.31 -2.38 5.56
N ASP A 114 8.29 -2.08 4.26
CA ASP A 114 9.29 -1.23 3.61
C ASP A 114 8.95 0.27 3.79
N LEU A 115 7.66 0.58 4.01
CA LEU A 115 7.16 1.92 4.27
C LEU A 115 6.14 1.89 5.41
N CYS A 116 6.34 2.73 6.43
CA CYS A 116 5.40 2.92 7.52
C CYS A 116 4.73 4.31 7.40
N ILE A 117 3.40 4.35 7.48
CA ILE A 117 2.61 5.57 7.40
C ILE A 117 1.77 5.68 8.67
N GLU A 118 1.93 6.78 9.40
CA GLU A 118 1.17 7.07 10.61
C GLU A 118 -0.08 7.90 10.28
N ALA A 119 -1.22 7.47 10.82
CA ALA A 119 -2.55 8.07 10.63
C ALA A 119 -3.39 7.98 11.92
N ILE A 120 -2.76 8.23 13.07
CA ILE A 120 -3.39 8.28 14.39
C ILE A 120 -3.93 9.69 14.71
N THR A 121 -4.52 9.86 15.88
CA THR A 121 -5.04 11.14 16.36
C THR A 121 -3.94 12.21 16.46
N GLU A 122 -4.34 13.48 16.26
CA GLU A 122 -3.47 14.65 16.32
C GLU A 122 -3.09 15.01 17.76
N ASN A 123 -2.31 14.13 18.40
CA ASN A 123 -1.71 14.34 19.71
C ASN A 123 -0.20 14.06 19.62
N LEU A 124 0.60 15.07 19.96
CA LEU A 124 2.05 15.01 19.80
C LEU A 124 2.70 13.90 20.65
N ASP A 125 2.30 13.78 21.91
CA ASP A 125 2.86 12.77 22.83
C ASP A 125 2.56 11.36 22.35
N LEU A 126 1.36 11.13 21.79
CA LEU A 126 0.99 9.85 21.21
C LEU A 126 1.78 9.56 19.93
N LYS A 127 1.97 10.54 19.05
CA LYS A 127 2.75 10.37 17.82
C LYS A 127 4.21 10.04 18.14
N ILE A 128 4.85 10.76 19.06
CA ILE A 128 6.24 10.49 19.47
C ILE A 128 6.38 9.06 19.98
N LYS A 129 5.52 8.64 20.92
CA LYS A 129 5.53 7.27 21.45
C LYS A 129 5.32 6.23 20.36
N MET A 130 4.44 6.51 19.40
CA MET A 130 4.20 5.60 18.28
C MET A 130 5.43 5.48 17.38
N PHE A 131 6.09 6.60 17.06
CA PHE A 131 7.33 6.60 16.29
C PHE A 131 8.46 5.85 17.00
N GLU A 132 8.62 5.99 18.33
CA GLU A 132 9.59 5.21 19.10
C GLU A 132 9.35 3.70 19.00
N ILE A 133 8.08 3.27 19.05
CA ILE A 133 7.71 1.86 18.89
C ILE A 133 8.01 1.39 17.48
N MET A 134 7.68 2.19 16.46
CA MET A 134 7.95 1.86 15.06
C MET A 134 9.46 1.74 14.81
N ASP A 135 10.25 2.74 15.21
CA ASP A 135 11.71 2.77 14.99
C ASP A 135 12.42 1.57 15.67
N LYS A 136 11.95 1.17 16.85
CA LYS A 136 12.50 0.00 17.56
C LYS A 136 12.25 -1.33 16.84
N ASN A 137 11.14 -1.44 16.10
CA ASN A 137 10.70 -2.69 15.47
C ASN A 137 10.89 -2.72 13.94
N ALA A 138 11.24 -1.57 13.34
CA ALA A 138 11.45 -1.44 11.91
C ALA A 138 12.62 -2.29 11.41
N ARG A 139 12.50 -2.70 10.15
CA ARG A 139 13.57 -3.38 9.41
C ARG A 139 14.78 -2.44 9.27
N LYS A 140 15.98 -2.96 9.59
CA LYS A 140 17.26 -2.24 9.52
C LYS A 140 17.94 -2.42 8.16
#